data_AF-B3E0K5-F1
#
_entry.id   AF-B3E0K5-F1
#
_cell.length_a   1.000
_cell.length_b   1.000
_cell.length_c   1.000
_cell.angle_alpha   90.00
_cell.angle_beta   90.00
_cell.angle_gamma   90.00
#
_symmetry.space_group_name_H-M   'P 1'
#
loop_
_entity.id
_entity.type
_entity.pdbx_description
1 polymer ?
#
loop_
_entity_poly.entity_id
_entity_poly.type
_entity_poly.pdbx_seq_one_letter_code
_entity_poly.pdbx_strand_id
1 'polypeptide(L)'
;MDPGKIQGTASSLFYELPPRTIAVLPFVDQDKGDYYLNKIPLSQRDPLSREKYRWTRAQRVRKLIYGNLAQREYYPLRLDKIDEVLKQHGIKTSEDLLKISPQVLGSWLNADALIYGVVKNYESYYGGVICGYSIAADVQMLSTKNGEQLFYSSGSRNQLGFDFVLNPTDLLINSATNATYLRDVVLRRAEEDIAREIVLRIPTRRPLPYFPQAEKSLGLSPHVSSKKPPSKENTRTSSPIPSYRQWDDDKENRGFFLSAQQPGQKLPSNLEHPRFSFQLSNKNNQAEKKGEIRKADFALAPIEEPKGKSVGKQKAMPSNLLCAASSQRFFLPEIGEKIHGKKSLYDRLIEMDIQKPDIVVHPDYPREAGGKIAILPFSDQATGGNFLVNRIPLFPKTKSQKENWRWTVSNRLRRTIASYLAQKDFEVLNLGEIDTLLKAHGLTTMQDLLRISPKILGKWLSADLLLYGEVTQYEGFYSVVWAAWRVGARLNLVSARSGTRLLTTSGTRTSNRFIPAITPVDVAIAGITTMTTMMRDYKLRQAEEELSRELVLRFPALKHSPQNSENHDLPSSPMDRVSFLEWSSKKQRAFCFFKNEKVI
;
A
#
# COMPACT_ATOMS: atom_id res chain seq x y z
N MET A 1 5.81 0.82 17.79
CA MET A 1 5.90 -0.63 17.45
C MET A 1 4.51 -1.11 17.05
N ASP A 2 4.36 -2.25 16.38
CA ASP A 2 3.03 -2.79 16.05
C ASP A 2 2.92 -4.29 16.38
N PRO A 3 2.20 -4.68 17.45
CA PRO A 3 1.90 -6.07 17.78
C PRO A 3 0.72 -6.65 16.96
N GLY A 4 0.08 -5.83 16.10
CA GLY A 4 -1.06 -6.19 15.29
C GLY A 4 -0.76 -7.32 14.31
N LYS A 5 -1.62 -8.34 14.32
CA LYS A 5 -1.58 -9.48 13.39
C LYS A 5 -2.87 -9.53 12.60
N ILE A 6 -2.75 -9.42 11.27
CA ILE A 6 -3.85 -9.65 10.34
C ILE A 6 -3.78 -11.10 9.87
N GLN A 7 -4.83 -11.86 10.18
CA GLN A 7 -5.03 -13.24 9.76
C GLN A 7 -5.96 -13.22 8.54
N GLY A 8 -5.48 -13.75 7.42
CA GLY A 8 -6.28 -13.96 6.22
C GLY A 8 -6.39 -15.46 5.91
N THR A 9 -7.57 -15.90 5.49
CA THR A 9 -7.84 -17.26 5.04
C THR A 9 -8.59 -17.19 3.72
N ALA A 10 -8.06 -17.84 2.68
CA ALA A 10 -8.76 -18.06 1.41
C ALA A 10 -9.36 -19.47 1.39
N SER A 11 -10.54 -19.62 0.80
CA SER A 11 -11.15 -20.92 0.54
C SER A 11 -10.53 -21.55 -0.71
N SER A 12 -10.55 -22.88 -0.86
CA SER A 12 -10.17 -23.55 -2.11
C SER A 12 -11.02 -23.06 -3.30
N LEU A 13 -12.30 -22.79 -3.02
CA LEU A 13 -13.29 -22.20 -3.93
C LEU A 13 -12.80 -20.90 -4.60
N PHE A 14 -11.88 -20.15 -3.97
CA PHE A 14 -11.28 -18.96 -4.58
C PHE A 14 -10.53 -19.28 -5.89
N TYR A 15 -9.88 -20.45 -5.96
CA TYR A 15 -9.08 -20.86 -7.12
C TYR A 15 -9.88 -21.60 -8.20
N GLU A 16 -11.08 -22.07 -7.83
CA GLU A 16 -12.08 -22.69 -8.69
C GLU A 16 -12.99 -21.63 -9.32
N LEU A 17 -13.39 -20.61 -8.54
CA LEU A 17 -14.22 -19.48 -8.93
C LEU A 17 -13.52 -18.13 -8.70
N PRO A 18 -12.35 -17.87 -9.32
CA PRO A 18 -11.62 -16.61 -9.12
C PRO A 18 -12.42 -15.41 -9.65
N PRO A 19 -12.77 -14.39 -8.83
CA PRO A 19 -13.71 -13.34 -9.24
C PRO A 19 -13.05 -12.23 -10.06
N ARG A 20 -13.68 -11.78 -11.17
CA ARG A 20 -13.18 -10.67 -12.02
C ARG A 20 -13.71 -9.34 -11.50
N THR A 21 -15.03 -9.20 -11.47
CA THR A 21 -15.73 -8.00 -11.03
C THR A 21 -16.01 -8.10 -9.53
N ILE A 22 -15.56 -7.10 -8.78
CA ILE A 22 -15.70 -7.09 -7.31
C ILE A 22 -16.50 -5.85 -6.91
N ALA A 23 -17.64 -6.06 -6.26
CA ALA A 23 -18.40 -4.98 -5.62
C ALA A 23 -17.96 -4.82 -4.16
N VAL A 24 -17.44 -3.65 -3.80
CA VAL A 24 -17.13 -3.31 -2.39
C VAL A 24 -18.34 -2.60 -1.79
N LEU A 25 -19.13 -3.35 -1.03
CA LEU A 25 -20.38 -2.88 -0.43
C LEU A 25 -20.13 -1.87 0.71
N PRO A 26 -21.15 -1.11 1.14
CA PRO A 26 -21.03 -0.22 2.30
C PRO A 26 -20.58 -0.96 3.56
N PHE A 27 -19.47 -0.49 4.16
CA PHE A 27 -18.98 -1.05 5.43
C PHE A 27 -19.76 -0.50 6.62
N VAL A 28 -19.69 -1.23 7.74
CA VAL A 28 -20.32 -0.87 9.02
C VAL A 28 -19.25 -0.63 10.09
N ASP A 29 -19.48 0.29 11.01
CA ASP A 29 -18.67 0.49 12.22
C ASP A 29 -19.40 -0.17 13.41
N GLN A 30 -18.73 -1.10 14.09
CA GLN A 30 -19.25 -1.80 15.27
C GLN A 30 -19.26 -0.90 16.52
N ASP A 31 -18.40 0.13 16.56
CA ASP A 31 -18.33 1.08 17.66
C ASP A 31 -19.58 1.96 17.74
N LYS A 32 -19.81 2.57 18.93
CA LYS A 32 -20.94 3.48 19.17
C LYS A 32 -20.83 4.84 18.46
N GLY A 33 -19.76 5.08 17.69
CA GLY A 33 -19.50 6.36 17.02
C GLY A 33 -18.86 7.43 17.90
N ASP A 34 -18.45 7.10 19.12
CA ASP A 34 -17.77 8.02 20.06
C ASP A 34 -16.25 8.09 19.81
N TYR A 35 -15.59 9.15 20.29
CA TYR A 35 -14.13 9.22 20.30
C TYR A 35 -13.59 8.54 21.55
N TYR A 36 -12.81 7.47 21.37
CA TYR A 36 -12.18 6.73 22.46
C TYR A 36 -10.71 7.11 22.63
N LEU A 37 -10.32 7.47 23.84
CA LEU A 37 -8.93 7.55 24.29
C LEU A 37 -8.72 6.53 25.40
N ASN A 38 -7.81 5.56 25.23
CA ASN A 38 -7.58 4.47 26.19
C ASN A 38 -8.88 3.73 26.55
N LYS A 39 -9.76 3.48 25.57
CA LYS A 39 -11.12 2.90 25.74
C LYS A 39 -12.13 3.75 26.52
N ILE A 40 -11.76 4.95 26.97
CA ILE A 40 -12.66 5.91 27.62
C ILE A 40 -13.28 6.80 26.54
N PRO A 41 -14.62 6.90 26.42
CA PRO A 41 -15.26 7.83 25.51
C PRO A 41 -15.06 9.26 26.01
N LEU A 42 -14.31 10.09 25.28
CA LEU A 42 -14.07 11.49 25.62
C LEU A 42 -15.18 12.44 25.17
N SER A 43 -16.07 11.98 24.29
CA SER A 43 -17.09 12.81 23.67
C SER A 43 -18.48 12.23 23.92
N GLN A 44 -19.33 12.92 24.67
CA GLN A 44 -20.78 12.68 24.66
C GLN A 44 -21.35 13.31 23.38
N ARG A 45 -21.35 12.54 22.28
CA ARG A 45 -21.90 12.98 20.99
C ARG A 45 -23.40 12.74 20.94
N ASP A 46 -24.11 13.65 20.28
CA ASP A 46 -25.53 13.45 19.96
C ASP A 46 -25.72 12.19 19.06
N PRO A 47 -26.91 11.57 19.07
CA PRO A 47 -27.15 10.35 18.30
C PRO A 47 -26.88 10.46 16.79
N LEU A 48 -27.16 11.61 16.17
CA LEU A 48 -27.00 11.82 14.73
C LEU A 48 -25.52 11.97 14.37
N SER A 49 -24.76 12.73 15.15
CA SER A 49 -23.30 12.82 15.01
C SER A 49 -22.65 11.46 15.18
N ARG A 50 -23.04 10.66 16.19
CA ARG A 50 -22.50 9.30 16.38
C ARG A 50 -22.71 8.44 15.13
N GLU A 51 -23.91 8.44 14.56
CA GLU A 51 -24.19 7.70 13.34
C GLU A 51 -23.38 8.21 12.12
N LYS A 52 -23.23 9.53 11.99
CA LYS A 52 -22.38 10.16 10.96
C LYS A 52 -20.89 9.79 11.11
N TYR A 53 -20.38 9.70 12.34
CA TYR A 53 -19.01 9.24 12.63
C TYR A 53 -18.84 7.75 12.32
N ARG A 54 -19.78 6.88 12.70
CA ARG A 54 -19.81 5.45 12.35
C ARG A 54 -19.71 5.24 10.84
N TRP A 55 -20.62 5.89 10.10
CA TRP A 55 -20.60 5.88 8.63
C TRP A 55 -19.26 6.36 8.08
N THR A 56 -18.77 7.52 8.53
CA THR A 56 -17.50 8.11 8.05
C THR A 56 -16.31 7.17 8.25
N ARG A 57 -16.15 6.57 9.43
CA ARG A 57 -15.05 5.63 9.74
C ARG A 57 -15.09 4.41 8.83
N ALA A 58 -16.27 3.80 8.69
CA ALA A 58 -16.46 2.64 7.85
C ALA A 58 -16.18 2.94 6.36
N GLN A 59 -16.65 4.09 5.84
CA GLN A 59 -16.42 4.46 4.44
C GLN A 59 -14.96 4.80 4.13
N ARG A 60 -14.19 5.37 5.08
CA ARG A 60 -12.74 5.60 4.89
C ARG A 60 -12.00 4.28 4.63
N VAL A 61 -12.28 3.25 5.42
CA VAL A 61 -11.70 1.91 5.24
C VAL A 61 -12.21 1.24 3.95
N ARG A 62 -13.50 1.38 3.63
CA ARG A 62 -14.10 0.90 2.36
C ARG A 62 -13.41 1.49 1.12
N LYS A 63 -13.29 2.83 1.07
CA LYS A 63 -12.64 3.59 -0.03
C LYS A 63 -11.19 3.14 -0.22
N LEU A 64 -10.46 2.92 0.87
CA LEU A 64 -9.10 2.40 0.82
C LEU A 64 -8.99 0.96 0.32
N ILE A 65 -9.86 0.06 0.75
CA ILE A 65 -9.85 -1.33 0.27
C ILE A 65 -10.18 -1.38 -1.22
N TYR A 66 -11.18 -0.61 -1.65
CA TYR A 66 -11.52 -0.42 -3.06
C TYR A 66 -10.33 0.13 -3.88
N GLY A 67 -9.66 1.20 -3.41
CA GLY A 67 -8.47 1.73 -4.06
C GLY A 67 -7.32 0.72 -4.14
N ASN A 68 -7.05 -0.01 -3.06
CA ASN A 68 -6.00 -1.04 -3.06
C ASN A 68 -6.33 -2.22 -3.99
N LEU A 69 -7.61 -2.55 -4.21
CA LEU A 69 -8.03 -3.57 -5.18
C LEU A 69 -7.75 -3.12 -6.63
N ALA A 70 -7.90 -1.83 -6.94
CA ALA A 70 -7.58 -1.27 -8.27
C ALA A 70 -6.07 -1.31 -8.61
N GLN A 71 -5.19 -1.59 -7.64
CA GLN A 71 -3.76 -1.85 -7.88
C GLN A 71 -3.47 -3.28 -8.38
N ARG A 72 -4.48 -4.17 -8.36
CA ARG A 72 -4.37 -5.61 -8.67
C ARG A 72 -5.11 -5.96 -9.97
N GLU A 73 -5.14 -7.24 -10.33
CA GLU A 73 -5.80 -7.78 -11.54
C GLU A 73 -7.34 -7.82 -11.48
N TYR A 74 -7.93 -7.16 -10.48
CA TYR A 74 -9.37 -7.10 -10.28
C TYR A 74 -10.01 -5.91 -11.00
N TYR A 75 -11.32 -6.00 -11.22
CA TYR A 75 -12.14 -4.94 -11.80
C TYR A 75 -13.12 -4.50 -10.72
N PRO A 76 -12.67 -3.72 -9.73
CA PRO A 76 -13.55 -3.28 -8.66
C PRO A 76 -14.57 -2.28 -9.22
N LEU A 77 -15.86 -2.55 -9.01
CA LEU A 77 -16.93 -1.68 -9.49
C LEU A 77 -16.93 -0.35 -8.72
N ARG A 78 -17.16 0.76 -9.43
CA ARG A 78 -17.12 2.10 -8.84
C ARG A 78 -18.10 2.22 -7.67
N LEU A 79 -17.66 2.86 -6.59
CA LEU A 79 -18.41 2.98 -5.33
C LEU A 79 -19.71 3.78 -5.49
N ASP A 80 -19.71 4.81 -6.34
CA ASP A 80 -20.90 5.60 -6.66
C ASP A 80 -21.97 4.77 -7.37
N LYS A 81 -21.60 4.02 -8.41
CA LYS A 81 -22.51 3.10 -9.11
C LYS A 81 -23.10 2.04 -8.17
N ILE A 82 -22.28 1.47 -7.26
CA ILE A 82 -22.78 0.55 -6.22
C ILE A 82 -23.80 1.27 -5.33
N ASP A 83 -23.45 2.43 -4.80
CA ASP A 83 -24.30 3.17 -3.86
C ASP A 83 -25.60 3.67 -4.51
N GLU A 84 -25.61 3.99 -5.80
CA GLU A 84 -26.80 4.30 -6.59
C GLU A 84 -27.73 3.09 -6.75
N VAL A 85 -27.20 1.94 -7.18
CA VAL A 85 -28.00 0.71 -7.33
C VAL A 85 -28.61 0.27 -6.00
N LEU A 86 -27.86 0.35 -4.89
CA LEU A 86 -28.38 0.03 -3.56
C LEU A 86 -29.50 0.99 -3.13
N LYS A 87 -29.37 2.30 -3.40
CA LYS A 87 -30.43 3.30 -3.13
C LYS A 87 -31.68 3.06 -3.97
N GLN A 88 -31.53 2.72 -5.25
CA GLN A 88 -32.65 2.43 -6.16
C GLN A 88 -33.48 1.23 -5.66
N HIS A 89 -32.82 0.21 -5.10
CA HIS A 89 -33.46 -0.96 -4.50
C HIS A 89 -33.91 -0.74 -3.04
N GLY A 90 -33.90 0.51 -2.55
CA GLY A 90 -34.46 0.88 -1.24
C GLY A 90 -33.61 0.48 -0.02
N ILE A 91 -32.41 -0.07 -0.21
CA ILE A 91 -31.48 -0.40 0.88
C ILE A 91 -31.06 0.92 1.53
N LYS A 92 -31.28 1.07 2.84
CA LYS A 92 -30.88 2.27 3.60
C LYS A 92 -30.07 1.96 4.86
N THR A 93 -30.04 0.71 5.29
CA THR A 93 -29.35 0.27 6.50
C THR A 93 -28.56 -1.03 6.29
N SER A 94 -27.66 -1.33 7.23
CA SER A 94 -26.99 -2.64 7.33
C SER A 94 -27.96 -3.81 7.45
N GLU A 95 -29.09 -3.63 8.12
CA GLU A 95 -30.14 -4.65 8.24
C GLU A 95 -30.87 -4.90 6.92
N ASP A 96 -31.07 -3.88 6.09
CA ASP A 96 -31.67 -4.05 4.76
C ASP A 96 -30.73 -4.80 3.81
N LEU A 97 -29.43 -4.49 3.87
CA LEU A 97 -28.40 -5.20 3.10
C LEU A 97 -28.24 -6.66 3.55
N LEU A 98 -28.46 -6.96 4.84
CA LEU A 98 -28.43 -8.31 5.41
C LEU A 98 -29.58 -9.22 4.93
N LYS A 99 -30.75 -8.65 4.60
CA LYS A 99 -31.93 -9.42 4.17
C LYS A 99 -31.81 -9.98 2.75
N ILE A 100 -30.85 -9.47 1.97
CA ILE A 100 -30.75 -9.76 0.53
C ILE A 100 -29.59 -10.73 0.31
N SER A 101 -29.82 -11.78 -0.49
CA SER A 101 -28.81 -12.80 -0.74
C SER A 101 -27.66 -12.29 -1.62
N PRO A 102 -26.43 -12.82 -1.46
CA PRO A 102 -25.29 -12.47 -2.32
C PRO A 102 -25.55 -12.66 -3.82
N GLN A 103 -26.40 -13.62 -4.19
CA GLN A 103 -26.77 -13.90 -5.57
C GLN A 103 -27.61 -12.76 -6.18
N VAL A 104 -28.58 -12.24 -5.42
CA VAL A 104 -29.45 -11.12 -5.86
C VAL A 104 -28.64 -9.82 -5.93
N LEU A 105 -27.81 -9.53 -4.93
CA LEU A 105 -26.89 -8.37 -4.99
C LEU A 105 -25.90 -8.49 -6.16
N GLY A 106 -25.44 -9.70 -6.46
CA GLY A 106 -24.57 -9.98 -7.60
C GLY A 106 -25.22 -9.73 -8.95
N SER A 107 -26.50 -10.08 -9.11
CA SER A 107 -27.24 -9.83 -10.36
C SER A 107 -27.52 -8.35 -10.57
N TRP A 108 -27.86 -7.60 -9.51
CA TRP A 108 -28.07 -6.14 -9.58
C TRP A 108 -26.80 -5.36 -9.91
N LEU A 109 -25.65 -5.82 -9.41
CA LEU A 109 -24.36 -5.14 -9.57
C LEU A 109 -23.52 -5.68 -10.74
N ASN A 110 -23.90 -6.80 -11.36
CA ASN A 110 -23.10 -7.56 -12.33
C ASN A 110 -21.67 -7.88 -11.80
N ALA A 111 -21.61 -8.37 -10.56
CA ALA A 111 -20.37 -8.70 -9.86
C ALA A 111 -20.17 -10.22 -9.74
N ASP A 112 -18.92 -10.71 -9.84
CA ASP A 112 -18.55 -12.09 -9.51
C ASP A 112 -18.41 -12.31 -7.99
N ALA A 113 -18.03 -11.26 -7.26
CA ALA A 113 -17.89 -11.31 -5.80
C ALA A 113 -18.29 -10.00 -5.11
N LEU A 114 -18.76 -10.16 -3.87
CA LEU A 114 -19.16 -9.08 -2.98
C LEU A 114 -18.20 -9.02 -1.79
N ILE A 115 -17.67 -7.84 -1.48
CA ILE A 115 -16.88 -7.59 -0.28
C ILE A 115 -17.74 -6.86 0.76
N TYR A 116 -17.90 -7.51 1.90
CA TYR A 116 -18.46 -6.96 3.13
C TYR A 116 -17.32 -6.60 4.10
N GLY A 117 -17.53 -5.60 4.96
CA GLY A 117 -16.54 -5.22 5.96
C GLY A 117 -17.16 -4.55 7.19
N VAL A 118 -16.56 -4.83 8.34
CA VAL A 118 -16.90 -4.25 9.64
C VAL A 118 -15.63 -3.69 10.26
N VAL A 119 -15.63 -2.40 10.56
CA VAL A 119 -14.63 -1.77 11.43
C VAL A 119 -15.02 -2.14 12.86
N LYS A 120 -14.13 -2.83 13.57
CA LYS A 120 -14.39 -3.32 14.94
C LYS A 120 -14.02 -2.32 16.03
N ASN A 121 -12.90 -1.65 15.83
CA ASN A 121 -12.33 -0.68 16.77
C ASN A 121 -11.74 0.47 15.98
N TYR A 122 -12.03 1.70 16.39
CA TYR A 122 -11.43 2.92 15.86
C TYR A 122 -10.95 3.80 17.03
N GLU A 123 -9.91 3.34 17.71
CA GLU A 123 -9.48 3.83 19.03
C GLU A 123 -8.17 4.63 18.97
N SER A 124 -8.04 5.59 19.89
CA SER A 124 -6.77 6.25 20.18
C SER A 124 -6.23 5.86 21.56
N TYR A 125 -4.91 5.90 21.71
CA TYR A 125 -4.20 5.58 22.94
C TYR A 125 -3.23 6.70 23.30
N TYR A 126 -3.15 7.02 24.60
CA TYR A 126 -2.19 7.97 25.17
C TYR A 126 -1.88 7.62 26.63
N GLY A 127 -0.72 7.04 26.88
CA GLY A 127 -0.16 6.76 28.20
C GLY A 127 1.08 7.61 28.50
N GLY A 128 1.17 8.82 27.95
CA GLY A 128 2.38 9.65 27.95
C GLY A 128 3.46 9.09 27.02
N VAL A 129 4.17 8.03 27.45
CA VAL A 129 5.28 7.41 26.70
C VAL A 129 4.85 6.54 25.52
N ILE A 130 3.58 6.15 25.47
CA ILE A 130 2.99 5.39 24.35
C ILE A 130 1.79 6.17 23.85
N CYS A 131 1.77 6.48 22.56
CA CYS A 131 0.65 7.17 21.93
C CYS A 131 0.39 6.68 20.51
N GLY A 132 -0.87 6.65 20.07
CA GLY A 132 -1.19 6.35 18.69
C GLY A 132 -2.64 5.94 18.46
N TYR A 133 -2.86 5.26 17.34
CA TYR A 133 -4.17 4.72 16.96
C TYR A 133 -4.12 3.20 16.84
N SER A 134 -5.24 2.54 17.16
CA SER A 134 -5.52 1.16 16.79
C SER A 134 -6.77 1.12 15.93
N ILE A 135 -6.66 0.49 14.77
CA ILE A 135 -7.77 0.26 13.86
C ILE A 135 -7.88 -1.25 13.64
N ALA A 136 -9.05 -1.80 13.93
CA ALA A 136 -9.37 -3.20 13.69
C ALA A 136 -10.48 -3.32 12.65
N ALA A 137 -10.32 -4.24 11.70
CA ALA A 137 -11.32 -4.50 10.67
C ALA A 137 -11.39 -5.99 10.32
N ASP A 138 -12.63 -6.45 10.13
CA ASP A 138 -12.94 -7.72 9.50
C ASP A 138 -13.45 -7.46 8.08
N VAL A 139 -13.07 -8.31 7.14
CA VAL A 139 -13.47 -8.24 5.74
C VAL A 139 -13.76 -9.65 5.22
N GLN A 140 -14.90 -9.81 4.56
CA GLN A 140 -15.41 -11.06 4.01
C GLN A 140 -15.69 -10.87 2.51
N MET A 141 -15.23 -11.81 1.68
CA MET A 141 -15.56 -11.87 0.26
C MET A 141 -16.46 -13.08 0.02
N LEU A 142 -17.65 -12.85 -0.54
CA LEU A 142 -18.59 -13.88 -0.94
C LEU A 142 -18.67 -13.97 -2.47
N SER A 143 -18.84 -15.19 -2.99
CA SER A 143 -19.15 -15.48 -4.38
C SER A 143 -20.61 -15.13 -4.67
N THR A 144 -20.89 -14.46 -5.79
CA THR A 144 -22.27 -14.18 -6.21
C THR A 144 -22.94 -15.36 -6.90
N LYS A 145 -22.17 -16.39 -7.30
CA LYS A 145 -22.69 -17.57 -8.01
C LYS A 145 -23.41 -18.53 -7.06
N ASN A 146 -22.86 -18.72 -5.87
CA ASN A 146 -23.35 -19.69 -4.88
C ASN A 146 -23.49 -19.12 -3.47
N GLY A 147 -23.09 -17.87 -3.22
CA GLY A 147 -23.15 -17.24 -1.90
C GLY A 147 -22.04 -17.69 -0.93
N GLU A 148 -21.16 -18.58 -1.36
CA GLU A 148 -20.13 -19.15 -0.51
C GLU A 148 -18.96 -18.18 -0.28
N GLN A 149 -18.28 -18.36 0.84
CA GLN A 149 -17.17 -17.50 1.22
C GLN A 149 -15.88 -17.88 0.49
N LEU A 150 -15.38 -16.93 -0.32
CA LEU A 150 -14.13 -17.05 -1.05
C LEU A 150 -12.93 -16.64 -0.19
N PHE A 151 -13.09 -15.62 0.65
CA PHE A 151 -12.00 -15.08 1.48
C PHE A 151 -12.52 -14.48 2.79
N TYR A 152 -11.68 -14.56 3.82
CA TYR A 152 -11.84 -13.90 5.10
C TYR A 152 -10.53 -13.21 5.50
N SER A 153 -10.60 -12.02 6.07
CA SER A 153 -9.50 -11.40 6.78
C SER A 153 -10.00 -10.72 8.04
N SER A 154 -9.25 -10.87 9.13
CA SER A 154 -9.50 -10.19 10.41
C SER A 154 -8.19 -9.75 11.01
N GLY A 155 -8.12 -8.52 11.51
CA GLY A 155 -6.94 -8.05 12.21
C GLY A 155 -7.03 -6.62 12.70
N SER A 156 -5.99 -6.23 13.42
CA SER A 156 -5.77 -4.84 13.84
C SER A 156 -4.37 -4.36 13.43
N ARG A 157 -4.25 -3.05 13.24
CA ARG A 157 -2.98 -2.34 13.07
C ARG A 157 -2.87 -1.25 14.13
N ASN A 158 -1.71 -1.18 14.77
CA ASN A 158 -1.44 -0.21 15.84
C ASN A 158 -0.30 0.70 15.42
N GLN A 159 -0.62 1.96 15.12
CA GLN A 159 0.39 2.96 14.81
C GLN A 159 0.84 3.66 16.09
N LEU A 160 1.68 2.98 16.87
CA LEU A 160 2.18 3.47 18.16
C LEU A 160 3.54 4.17 18.03
N GLY A 161 3.56 5.45 18.42
CA GLY A 161 4.72 6.15 18.95
C GLY A 161 5.15 5.56 20.29
N PHE A 162 6.46 5.42 20.43
CA PHE A 162 7.16 5.03 21.64
C PHE A 162 8.60 5.52 21.49
N ASP A 163 9.12 6.17 22.52
CA ASP A 163 10.49 6.62 22.64
C ASP A 163 11.06 6.12 23.97
N PHE A 164 12.31 5.67 23.97
CA PHE A 164 12.98 5.25 25.19
C PHE A 164 13.25 6.47 26.08
N VAL A 165 13.15 6.26 27.39
CA VAL A 165 13.32 7.29 28.41
C VAL A 165 14.33 6.77 29.43
N LEU A 166 15.36 7.56 29.70
CA LEU A 166 16.34 7.27 30.76
C LEU A 166 16.22 8.25 31.94
N ASN A 167 15.79 9.50 31.71
CA ASN A 167 15.65 10.52 32.77
C ASN A 167 14.25 11.19 32.79
N PRO A 168 13.84 11.83 33.91
CA PRO A 168 12.55 12.51 34.03
C PRO A 168 12.34 13.68 33.04
N THR A 169 13.40 14.37 32.63
CA THR A 169 13.32 15.43 31.61
C THR A 169 12.97 14.85 30.24
N ASP A 170 13.61 13.73 29.88
CA ASP A 170 13.34 13.00 28.63
C ASP A 170 11.91 12.45 28.64
N LEU A 171 11.39 12.02 29.80
CA LEU A 171 10.00 11.60 29.96
C LEU A 171 9.02 12.71 29.54
N LEU A 172 9.26 13.94 30.01
CA LEU A 172 8.41 15.10 29.70
C LEU A 172 8.47 15.47 28.22
N ILE A 173 9.69 15.56 27.66
CA ILE A 173 9.93 15.89 26.25
C ILE A 173 9.30 14.82 25.35
N ASN A 174 9.59 13.53 25.61
CA ASN A 174 9.07 12.42 24.82
C ASN A 174 7.55 12.27 24.98
N SER A 175 6.97 12.57 26.15
CA SER A 175 5.51 12.59 26.33
C SER A 175 4.84 13.66 25.44
N ALA A 176 5.38 14.88 25.44
CA ALA A 176 4.92 15.96 24.57
C ALA A 176 5.10 15.63 23.07
N THR A 177 6.24 15.03 22.69
CA THR A 177 6.47 14.55 21.32
C THR A 177 5.51 13.43 20.94
N ASN A 178 5.22 12.49 21.85
CA ASN A 178 4.31 11.38 21.61
C ASN A 178 2.85 11.84 21.47
N ALA A 179 2.43 12.91 22.14
CA ALA A 179 1.10 13.52 21.92
C ALA A 179 0.85 13.89 20.44
N THR A 180 1.91 14.17 19.66
CA THR A 180 1.80 14.42 18.21
C THR A 180 1.38 13.18 17.40
N TYR A 181 1.32 11.98 17.99
CA TYR A 181 0.76 10.81 17.31
C TYR A 181 -0.78 10.81 17.28
N LEU A 182 -1.47 11.69 18.02
CA LEU A 182 -2.92 11.91 17.93
C LEU A 182 -3.34 12.86 16.78
N ARG A 183 -2.53 12.97 15.73
CA ARG A 183 -2.83 13.81 14.56
C ARG A 183 -3.60 13.03 13.50
N ASP A 184 -4.52 13.68 12.80
CA ASP A 184 -5.37 13.08 11.75
C ASP A 184 -4.57 12.41 10.61
N VAL A 185 -3.37 12.92 10.31
CA VAL A 185 -2.45 12.28 9.36
C VAL A 185 -1.92 10.92 9.85
N VAL A 186 -1.74 10.73 11.16
CA VAL A 186 -1.32 9.46 11.78
C VAL A 186 -2.48 8.46 11.79
N LEU A 187 -3.70 8.94 12.05
CA LEU A 187 -4.92 8.15 11.90
C LEU A 187 -5.09 7.64 10.46
N ARG A 188 -4.96 8.54 9.47
CA ARG A 188 -5.04 8.21 8.03
C ARG A 188 -4.05 7.12 7.62
N ARG A 189 -2.81 7.22 8.10
CA ARG A 189 -1.74 6.22 7.86
C ARG A 189 -2.12 4.85 8.42
N ALA A 190 -2.70 4.79 9.62
CA ALA A 190 -3.16 3.53 10.21
C ALA A 190 -4.30 2.89 9.40
N GLU A 191 -5.21 3.69 8.83
CA GLU A 191 -6.26 3.21 7.92
C GLU A 191 -5.67 2.65 6.61
N GLU A 192 -4.65 3.30 6.07
CA GLU A 192 -3.93 2.87 4.85
C GLU A 192 -3.22 1.54 5.10
N ASP A 193 -2.51 1.40 6.22
CA ASP A 193 -1.80 0.19 6.60
C ASP A 193 -2.74 -1.01 6.78
N ILE A 194 -3.88 -0.87 7.49
CA ILE A 194 -4.85 -1.98 7.67
C ILE A 194 -5.51 -2.37 6.34
N ALA A 195 -5.98 -1.39 5.55
CA ALA A 195 -6.69 -1.66 4.30
C ALA A 195 -5.78 -2.29 3.24
N ARG A 196 -4.57 -1.76 3.06
CA ARG A 196 -3.56 -2.32 2.15
C ARG A 196 -3.22 -3.75 2.53
N GLU A 197 -2.99 -4.02 3.81
CA GLU A 197 -2.58 -5.36 4.24
C GLU A 197 -3.69 -6.42 4.19
N ILE A 198 -4.95 -6.02 4.38
CA ILE A 198 -6.09 -6.91 4.10
C ILE A 198 -6.12 -7.24 2.60
N VAL A 199 -6.02 -6.23 1.73
CA VAL A 199 -6.08 -6.44 0.27
C VAL A 199 -4.87 -7.23 -0.25
N LEU A 200 -3.67 -7.04 0.30
CA LEU A 200 -2.49 -7.84 -0.07
C LEU A 200 -2.66 -9.34 0.24
N ARG A 201 -3.44 -9.70 1.26
CA ARG A 201 -3.72 -11.11 1.64
C ARG A 201 -4.77 -11.79 0.76
N ILE A 202 -5.58 -11.03 0.01
CA ILE A 202 -6.44 -11.62 -1.03
C ILE A 202 -5.49 -12.33 -2.02
N PRO A 203 -5.74 -13.59 -2.42
CA PRO A 203 -4.90 -14.27 -3.40
C PRO A 203 -4.83 -13.50 -4.72
N THR A 204 -3.88 -13.84 -5.60
CA THR A 204 -3.97 -13.42 -7.01
C THR A 204 -4.92 -14.35 -7.77
N ARG A 205 -5.39 -13.96 -8.96
CA ARG A 205 -6.19 -14.83 -9.86
C ARG A 205 -5.31 -15.85 -10.58
N ARG A 206 -4.45 -16.54 -9.80
CA ARG A 206 -3.17 -17.12 -10.23
C ARG A 206 -2.22 -16.02 -10.74
N PRO A 207 -0.88 -16.16 -10.62
CA PRO A 207 -0.01 -15.28 -11.38
C PRO A 207 -0.33 -15.45 -12.88
N LEU A 208 -0.17 -14.38 -13.67
CA LEU A 208 0.44 -14.55 -14.98
C LEU A 208 1.91 -14.90 -14.70
N PRO A 209 2.32 -16.17 -14.79
CA PRO A 209 3.74 -16.47 -14.69
C PRO A 209 4.44 -15.77 -15.86
N TYR A 210 5.39 -14.90 -15.54
CA TYR A 210 6.45 -14.58 -16.48
C TYR A 210 7.26 -15.87 -16.66
N PHE A 211 6.89 -16.69 -17.63
CA PHE A 211 7.60 -17.90 -18.03
C PHE A 211 8.48 -17.60 -19.24
N PRO A 212 9.82 -17.50 -19.08
CA PRO A 212 10.76 -17.64 -20.21
C PRO A 212 10.63 -19.00 -20.91
N GLN A 213 10.00 -19.99 -20.27
CA GLN A 213 9.77 -21.32 -20.83
C GLN A 213 8.60 -21.38 -21.82
N ALA A 214 7.67 -20.42 -21.80
CA ALA A 214 6.56 -20.38 -22.76
C ALA A 214 7.03 -20.03 -24.19
N GLU A 215 8.12 -19.26 -24.32
CA GLU A 215 8.76 -18.97 -25.62
C GLU A 215 9.29 -20.25 -26.30
N LYS A 216 9.71 -21.25 -25.50
CA LYS A 216 10.12 -22.57 -26.02
C LYS A 216 8.95 -23.46 -26.43
N SER A 217 7.79 -23.37 -25.77
CA SER A 217 6.62 -24.20 -26.12
C SER A 217 5.71 -23.58 -27.19
N LEU A 218 5.84 -22.27 -27.46
CA LEU A 218 5.08 -21.56 -28.50
C LEU A 218 5.83 -21.40 -29.83
N GLY A 219 7.07 -21.90 -29.95
CA GLY A 219 7.80 -21.96 -31.22
C GLY A 219 8.21 -20.61 -31.83
N LEU A 220 8.00 -19.50 -31.12
CA LEU A 220 8.34 -18.14 -31.57
C LEU A 220 9.85 -17.89 -31.42
N SER A 221 10.62 -18.49 -32.33
CA SER A 221 12.06 -18.26 -32.44
C SER A 221 12.33 -16.85 -32.99
N PRO A 222 13.16 -16.01 -32.32
CA PRO A 222 13.62 -14.78 -32.93
C PRO A 222 14.61 -15.13 -34.05
N HIS A 223 14.25 -14.79 -35.31
CA HIS A 223 15.14 -14.90 -36.46
C HIS A 223 16.32 -13.92 -36.35
N VAL A 224 17.33 -14.29 -35.57
CA VAL A 224 18.67 -13.67 -35.62
C VAL A 224 19.45 -14.37 -36.73
N SER A 225 19.59 -13.68 -37.87
CA SER A 225 20.36 -14.15 -39.02
C SER A 225 21.83 -14.36 -38.67
N SER A 226 22.23 -15.62 -38.49
CA SER A 226 23.60 -16.00 -38.15
C SER A 226 24.46 -16.19 -39.42
N LYS A 227 25.13 -15.13 -39.86
CA LYS A 227 26.28 -15.30 -40.77
C LYS A 227 27.46 -15.88 -39.99
N LYS A 228 27.72 -17.19 -40.16
CA LYS A 228 28.97 -17.84 -39.74
C LYS A 228 30.17 -17.23 -40.49
N PRO A 229 31.29 -16.92 -39.81
CA PRO A 229 32.58 -16.87 -40.48
C PRO A 229 33.07 -18.30 -40.79
N PRO A 230 33.83 -18.53 -41.88
CA PRO A 230 34.38 -19.83 -42.22
C PRO A 230 35.61 -20.16 -41.36
N SER A 231 35.76 -21.43 -40.99
CA SER A 231 36.93 -21.98 -40.30
C SER A 231 37.80 -22.77 -41.27
N LYS A 232 39.09 -22.42 -41.39
CA LYS A 232 40.24 -23.16 -41.97
C LYS A 232 41.48 -22.24 -41.82
N GLU A 233 42.74 -22.68 -41.72
CA GLU A 233 43.38 -23.97 -41.41
C GLU A 233 44.85 -23.64 -41.01
N ASN A 234 45.64 -24.58 -40.47
CA ASN A 234 46.97 -24.27 -39.89
C ASN A 234 48.06 -23.91 -40.91
N THR A 235 48.92 -22.94 -40.59
CA THR A 235 50.34 -22.91 -41.05
C THR A 235 51.25 -22.29 -39.98
N ARG A 236 52.51 -22.75 -39.91
CA ARG A 236 53.54 -22.39 -38.89
C ARG A 236 54.45 -21.24 -39.38
N THR A 237 55.34 -20.81 -38.45
CA THR A 237 56.48 -19.85 -38.56
C THR A 237 56.10 -18.36 -38.62
N SER A 238 56.80 -17.41 -37.98
CA SER A 238 58.03 -17.44 -37.15
C SER A 238 58.03 -16.34 -36.05
N SER A 239 58.82 -16.54 -34.99
CA SER A 239 59.09 -15.58 -33.89
C SER A 239 59.90 -14.33 -34.36
N PRO A 240 60.12 -13.25 -33.56
CA PRO A 240 60.67 -13.29 -32.18
C PRO A 240 59.98 -12.39 -31.12
N ILE A 241 60.29 -12.68 -29.85
CA ILE A 241 59.95 -11.90 -28.64
C ILE A 241 61.24 -11.23 -28.14
N PRO A 242 61.15 -9.99 -27.60
CA PRO A 242 61.68 -9.76 -26.25
C PRO A 242 60.70 -8.90 -25.42
N SER A 243 60.74 -8.86 -24.08
CA SER A 243 61.15 -9.80 -23.03
C SER A 243 60.90 -9.08 -21.70
N TYR A 244 60.24 -9.68 -20.71
CA TYR A 244 60.41 -9.23 -19.31
C TYR A 244 60.42 -10.44 -18.37
N ARG A 245 61.36 -10.40 -17.42
CA ARG A 245 61.73 -11.53 -16.57
C ARG A 245 61.32 -11.26 -15.12
N GLN A 246 60.85 -12.33 -14.49
CA GLN A 246 60.54 -12.52 -13.08
C GLN A 246 61.77 -12.32 -12.16
N TRP A 247 61.56 -11.97 -10.89
CA TRP A 247 62.16 -12.66 -9.70
C TRP A 247 61.64 -12.10 -8.35
N ASP A 248 61.76 -12.95 -7.33
CA ASP A 248 61.18 -12.83 -5.97
C ASP A 248 62.14 -12.17 -4.94
N ASP A 249 61.65 -12.02 -3.69
CA ASP A 249 62.32 -11.84 -2.37
C ASP A 249 63.83 -11.47 -2.32
N ASP A 250 64.29 -10.54 -1.45
CA ASP A 250 64.20 -10.65 0.02
C ASP A 250 64.73 -9.37 0.73
N LYS A 251 64.39 -9.21 2.01
CA LYS A 251 65.09 -8.48 3.11
C LYS A 251 65.50 -6.98 3.08
N GLU A 252 65.30 -6.42 4.28
CA GLU A 252 66.17 -5.48 5.03
C GLU A 252 66.20 -3.95 4.78
N ASN A 253 65.56 -3.25 5.74
CA ASN A 253 66.20 -2.42 6.78
C ASN A 253 66.54 -0.93 6.48
N ARG A 254 66.28 -0.10 7.51
CA ARG A 254 66.57 1.36 7.66
C ARG A 254 65.76 2.32 6.75
N GLY A 255 65.19 3.42 7.23
CA GLY A 255 64.99 3.88 8.62
C GLY A 255 64.95 5.40 8.78
N PHE A 256 64.18 5.88 9.77
CA PHE A 256 64.25 7.22 10.40
C PHE A 256 63.92 8.46 9.52
N PHE A 257 63.60 9.66 10.04
CA PHE A 257 63.43 10.25 11.40
C PHE A 257 62.12 11.10 11.37
N LEU A 258 61.38 11.39 12.45
CA LEU A 258 61.77 12.16 13.65
C LEU A 258 60.94 11.82 14.91
N SER A 259 61.65 11.66 16.03
CA SER A 259 61.19 11.70 17.44
C SER A 259 60.74 13.13 17.85
N ALA A 260 59.70 13.36 18.64
CA ALA A 260 59.45 13.02 20.06
C ALA A 260 60.21 13.88 21.09
N GLN A 261 59.47 14.53 22.00
CA GLN A 261 59.97 15.13 23.25
C GLN A 261 58.90 15.06 24.37
N GLN A 262 59.36 14.62 25.54
CA GLN A 262 58.76 14.64 26.89
C GLN A 262 59.94 15.00 27.85
N PRO A 263 59.81 15.21 29.19
CA PRO A 263 58.67 14.95 30.09
C PRO A 263 58.38 15.98 31.21
N GLY A 264 57.25 15.77 31.91
CA GLY A 264 57.23 15.73 33.40
C GLY A 264 56.78 16.95 34.21
N GLN A 265 55.71 16.79 35.02
CA GLN A 265 55.78 16.88 36.49
C GLN A 265 54.50 16.39 37.22
N LYS A 266 54.70 15.53 38.24
CA LYS A 266 53.92 15.31 39.48
C LYS A 266 52.45 14.78 39.44
N LEU A 267 52.29 13.55 39.96
CA LEU A 267 51.11 13.08 40.74
C LEU A 267 51.17 13.64 42.19
N PRO A 268 50.16 13.47 43.09
CA PRO A 268 49.02 12.53 43.12
C PRO A 268 47.63 13.26 43.13
N SER A 269 46.44 12.69 43.40
CA SER A 269 46.01 11.36 43.91
C SER A 269 44.55 11.03 43.53
N ASN A 270 44.11 9.78 43.77
CA ASN A 270 42.73 9.30 44.03
C ASN A 270 41.51 10.03 43.43
N LEU A 271 40.79 9.35 42.52
CA LEU A 271 39.50 8.74 42.89
C LEU A 271 39.17 7.56 41.95
N GLU A 272 38.25 6.69 42.37
CA GLU A 272 38.03 5.37 41.80
C GLU A 272 37.19 5.37 40.51
N HIS A 273 37.46 4.42 39.61
CA HIS A 273 36.60 4.11 38.46
C HIS A 273 36.27 2.61 38.44
N PRO A 274 34.99 2.20 38.52
CA PRO A 274 34.63 0.79 38.43
C PRO A 274 34.82 0.27 36.99
N ARG A 275 35.76 -0.66 36.81
CA ARG A 275 35.91 -1.42 35.56
C ARG A 275 34.86 -2.52 35.49
N PHE A 276 33.87 -2.38 34.63
CA PHE A 276 33.00 -3.50 34.23
C PHE A 276 33.73 -4.41 33.24
N SER A 277 34.27 -5.54 33.73
CA SER A 277 34.78 -6.63 32.92
C SER A 277 33.68 -7.68 32.70
N PHE A 278 33.19 -7.82 31.46
CA PHE A 278 32.33 -8.95 31.10
C PHE A 278 33.19 -10.20 30.85
N GLN A 279 33.29 -11.08 31.85
CA GLN A 279 33.77 -12.44 31.66
C GLN A 279 32.68 -13.26 30.95
N LEU A 280 32.87 -13.55 29.66
CA LEU A 280 32.12 -14.61 29.01
C LEU A 280 32.66 -15.97 29.49
N SER A 281 31.86 -16.65 30.32
CA SER A 281 32.14 -18.02 30.73
C SER A 281 32.10 -18.96 29.53
N ASN A 282 33.21 -19.66 29.29
CA ASN A 282 33.39 -20.54 28.15
C ASN A 282 33.16 -21.99 28.57
N LYS A 283 32.11 -22.62 28.02
CA LYS A 283 31.94 -24.09 28.05
C LYS A 283 31.50 -24.57 26.66
N ASN A 284 32.49 -25.04 25.89
CA ASN A 284 32.26 -25.74 24.64
C ASN A 284 31.53 -27.07 24.87
N ASN A 285 30.63 -27.43 23.95
CA ASN A 285 30.90 -28.60 23.10
C ASN A 285 30.03 -28.63 21.83
N GLN A 286 30.73 -28.59 20.69
CA GLN A 286 30.47 -29.26 19.41
C GLN A 286 29.05 -29.23 18.79
N ALA A 287 28.93 -28.47 17.70
CA ALA A 287 28.73 -29.08 16.38
C ALA A 287 29.18 -28.12 15.27
N GLU A 288 30.22 -28.47 14.51
CA GLU A 288 30.66 -27.67 13.37
C GLU A 288 29.62 -27.70 12.24
N LYS A 289 29.02 -26.55 11.95
CA LYS A 289 28.50 -26.25 10.61
C LYS A 289 29.17 -24.98 10.14
N LYS A 290 29.88 -25.05 9.00
CA LYS A 290 30.36 -23.89 8.25
C LYS A 290 29.17 -23.01 7.87
N GLY A 291 28.85 -22.05 8.74
CA GLY A 291 27.88 -21.01 8.45
C GLY A 291 28.53 -19.96 7.57
N GLU A 292 28.20 -19.95 6.29
CA GLU A 292 28.39 -18.75 5.49
C GLU A 292 27.77 -17.56 6.24
N ILE A 293 28.53 -16.48 6.37
CA ILE A 293 28.03 -15.21 6.89
C ILE A 293 26.89 -14.80 5.97
N ARG A 294 25.65 -14.92 6.47
CA ARG A 294 24.45 -14.60 5.68
C ARG A 294 24.55 -13.16 5.25
N LYS A 295 24.68 -12.96 3.93
CA LYS A 295 24.49 -11.67 3.27
C LYS A 295 23.19 -11.09 3.82
N ALA A 296 23.23 -9.84 4.28
CA ALA A 296 22.03 -9.17 4.74
C ALA A 296 21.13 -8.96 3.51
N ASP A 297 20.13 -9.83 3.36
CA ASP A 297 19.13 -9.74 2.31
C ASP A 297 18.23 -8.52 2.54
N PHE A 298 18.75 -7.36 2.16
CA PHE A 298 17.97 -6.21 1.68
C PHE A 298 17.33 -6.50 0.30
N ALA A 299 17.59 -7.68 -0.27
CA ALA A 299 16.76 -8.26 -1.31
C ALA A 299 15.36 -8.51 -0.73
N LEU A 300 14.36 -7.98 -1.43
CA LEU A 300 12.93 -8.26 -1.26
C LEU A 300 12.72 -9.69 -0.73
N ALA A 301 12.29 -9.83 0.53
CA ALA A 301 11.79 -11.10 1.01
C ALA A 301 10.67 -11.50 0.04
N PRO A 302 10.75 -12.66 -0.64
CA PRO A 302 9.62 -13.13 -1.44
C PRO A 302 8.44 -13.20 -0.48
N ILE A 303 7.35 -12.52 -0.83
CA ILE A 303 6.10 -12.66 -0.10
C ILE A 303 5.81 -14.16 -0.12
N GLU A 304 5.86 -14.82 1.03
CA GLU A 304 5.40 -16.18 1.13
C GLU A 304 3.90 -16.16 0.82
N GLU A 305 3.58 -16.41 -0.45
CA GLU A 305 2.23 -16.81 -0.84
C GLU A 305 1.83 -17.93 0.13
N PRO A 306 0.60 -17.89 0.69
CA PRO A 306 0.17 -18.87 1.66
C PRO A 306 0.07 -20.24 0.97
N LYS A 307 1.22 -20.96 0.93
CA LYS A 307 1.30 -22.36 0.52
C LYS A 307 0.24 -23.09 1.32
N GLY A 308 -0.74 -23.66 0.61
CA GLY A 308 -1.85 -24.35 1.23
C GLY A 308 -1.34 -25.45 2.16
N LYS A 309 -1.28 -25.17 3.45
CA LYS A 309 -0.89 -26.15 4.46
C LYS A 309 -2.05 -27.13 4.58
N SER A 310 -1.83 -28.32 4.02
CA SER A 310 -2.70 -29.46 4.24
C SER A 310 -2.75 -29.80 5.73
N VAL A 311 -3.97 -29.99 6.24
CA VAL A 311 -4.28 -30.63 7.53
C VAL A 311 -3.62 -30.01 8.77
N GLY A 312 -4.04 -28.80 9.11
CA GLY A 312 -4.12 -28.32 10.49
C GLY A 312 -5.43 -27.56 10.65
N LYS A 313 -6.27 -27.91 11.64
CA LYS A 313 -7.68 -27.45 11.80
C LYS A 313 -7.91 -26.04 11.25
N GLN A 314 -8.44 -25.94 10.02
CA GLN A 314 -8.79 -24.66 9.43
C GLN A 314 -9.85 -24.02 10.32
N LYS A 315 -9.54 -22.83 10.84
CA LYS A 315 -10.48 -22.08 11.68
C LYS A 315 -11.67 -21.72 10.79
N ALA A 316 -12.85 -22.24 11.14
CA ALA A 316 -14.06 -22.09 10.34
C ALA A 316 -14.30 -20.61 10.02
N MET A 317 -14.58 -20.31 8.75
CA MET A 317 -14.90 -18.94 8.33
C MET A 317 -16.27 -18.53 8.90
N PRO A 318 -16.45 -17.27 9.34
CA PRO A 318 -17.71 -16.84 9.93
C PRO A 318 -18.80 -16.72 8.85
N SER A 319 -19.97 -17.32 9.10
CA SER A 319 -21.04 -17.46 8.08
C SER A 319 -21.56 -16.13 7.52
N ASN A 320 -21.73 -15.09 8.35
CA ASN A 320 -22.10 -13.76 7.88
C ASN A 320 -21.54 -12.68 8.80
N LEU A 321 -20.63 -11.87 8.25
CA LEU A 321 -19.88 -10.84 8.96
C LEU A 321 -20.76 -9.67 9.43
N LEU A 322 -21.84 -9.35 8.70
CA LEU A 322 -22.72 -8.23 9.05
C LEU A 322 -23.65 -8.54 10.23
N CYS A 323 -23.96 -9.81 10.53
CA CYS A 323 -24.86 -10.19 11.63
C CYS A 323 -24.37 -9.76 13.02
N ALA A 324 -23.06 -9.47 13.17
CA ALA A 324 -22.48 -8.99 14.43
C ALA A 324 -22.51 -7.46 14.59
N ALA A 325 -22.95 -6.72 13.56
CA ALA A 325 -22.96 -5.28 13.54
C ALA A 325 -24.36 -4.71 13.78
N SER A 326 -24.47 -3.68 14.63
CA SER A 326 -25.74 -3.02 14.92
C SER A 326 -26.28 -2.25 13.72
N SER A 327 -27.60 -2.05 13.67
CA SER A 327 -28.27 -1.22 12.66
C SER A 327 -27.53 0.11 12.48
N GLN A 328 -27.15 0.41 11.24
CA GLN A 328 -26.43 1.61 10.85
C GLN A 328 -27.03 2.11 9.55
N ARG A 329 -27.43 3.39 9.48
CA ARG A 329 -27.83 4.01 8.22
C ARG A 329 -26.65 4.17 7.27
N PHE A 330 -26.96 4.08 5.98
CA PHE A 330 -26.04 4.27 4.88
C PHE A 330 -26.22 5.64 4.21
N PHE A 331 -25.23 6.01 3.39
CA PHE A 331 -25.25 7.19 2.51
C PHE A 331 -25.35 8.53 3.22
N LEU A 332 -24.86 8.62 4.46
CA LEU A 332 -24.73 9.88 5.19
C LEU A 332 -23.57 10.73 4.63
N PRO A 333 -23.58 12.06 4.78
CA PRO A 333 -22.46 12.90 4.37
C PRO A 333 -21.22 12.62 5.25
N GLU A 334 -20.08 12.34 4.64
CA GLU A 334 -18.83 12.02 5.36
C GLU A 334 -18.20 13.24 6.03
N ILE A 335 -17.61 13.03 7.22
CA ILE A 335 -16.93 14.09 7.96
C ILE A 335 -15.50 14.27 7.44
N GLY A 336 -15.20 15.48 6.98
CA GLY A 336 -13.84 15.90 6.63
C GLY A 336 -13.30 15.32 5.33
N GLU A 337 -14.14 14.81 4.42
CA GLU A 337 -13.72 14.12 3.18
C GLU A 337 -12.63 14.85 2.37
N LYS A 338 -12.67 16.18 2.30
CA LYS A 338 -11.68 17.00 1.54
C LYS A 338 -10.41 17.36 2.32
N ILE A 339 -10.36 17.07 3.63
CA ILE A 339 -9.27 17.46 4.55
C ILE A 339 -8.62 16.28 5.27
N HIS A 340 -9.31 15.14 5.38
CA HIS A 340 -8.83 13.99 6.12
C HIS A 340 -7.53 13.43 5.51
N GLY A 341 -6.49 13.31 6.34
CA GLY A 341 -5.16 12.87 5.94
C GLY A 341 -4.33 13.88 5.13
N LYS A 342 -4.80 15.13 4.98
CA LYS A 342 -4.03 16.22 4.36
C LYS A 342 -3.16 16.90 5.42
N LYS A 343 -1.85 17.02 5.20
CA LYS A 343 -0.96 17.66 6.18
C LYS A 343 -1.28 19.15 6.32
N SER A 344 -1.68 19.56 7.53
CA SER A 344 -1.78 20.95 7.94
C SER A 344 -0.40 21.63 7.98
N LEU A 345 -0.33 22.95 8.19
CA LEU A 345 0.95 23.64 8.40
C LEU A 345 1.66 23.15 9.67
N TYR A 346 0.91 22.83 10.71
CA TYR A 346 1.43 22.24 11.95
C TYR A 346 2.04 20.84 11.71
N ASP A 347 1.36 19.98 10.95
CA ASP A 347 1.89 18.66 10.57
C ASP A 347 3.20 18.76 9.77
N ARG A 348 3.25 19.71 8.84
CA ARG A 348 4.41 19.98 7.98
C ARG A 348 5.60 20.51 8.77
N LEU A 349 5.36 21.29 9.83
CA LEU A 349 6.40 21.79 10.72
C LEU A 349 6.98 20.64 11.56
N ILE A 350 6.11 19.85 12.22
CA ILE A 350 6.52 18.69 13.04
C ILE A 350 7.31 17.68 12.23
N GLU A 351 6.85 17.35 11.02
CA GLU A 351 7.48 16.37 10.15
C GLU A 351 8.58 16.98 9.25
N MET A 352 8.96 18.24 9.46
CA MET A 352 9.98 18.96 8.68
C MET A 352 9.79 18.81 7.15
N ASP A 353 8.53 18.81 6.72
CA ASP A 353 8.05 18.43 5.38
C ASP A 353 7.22 19.59 4.78
N ILE A 354 7.83 20.78 4.80
CA ILE A 354 7.19 22.07 4.49
C ILE A 354 6.62 22.12 3.06
N GLN A 355 7.28 21.43 2.12
CA GLN A 355 7.00 21.48 0.69
C GLN A 355 5.53 21.13 0.35
N LYS A 356 4.89 21.98 -0.44
CA LYS A 356 3.56 21.75 -1.02
C LYS A 356 3.75 21.26 -2.45
N PRO A 357 3.01 20.23 -2.92
CA PRO A 357 2.95 19.95 -4.33
C PRO A 357 2.48 21.18 -5.12
N ASP A 358 3.03 21.36 -6.29
CA ASP A 358 2.59 22.35 -7.26
C ASP A 358 1.52 21.72 -8.14
N ILE A 359 0.59 22.55 -8.61
CA ILE A 359 -0.46 22.14 -9.54
C ILE A 359 -0.73 23.26 -10.53
N VAL A 360 -0.71 22.91 -11.81
CA VAL A 360 -1.06 23.77 -12.94
C VAL A 360 -2.20 23.08 -13.69
N VAL A 361 -3.35 23.75 -13.78
CA VAL A 361 -4.57 23.23 -14.41
C VAL A 361 -4.84 24.01 -15.68
N HIS A 362 -5.09 23.32 -16.78
CA HIS A 362 -5.46 23.94 -18.05
C HIS A 362 -6.92 24.43 -18.00
N PRO A 363 -7.28 25.56 -18.64
CA PRO A 363 -8.67 26.03 -18.70
C PRO A 363 -9.67 24.99 -19.24
N ASP A 364 -9.22 24.07 -20.09
CA ASP A 364 -10.05 23.00 -20.66
C ASP A 364 -10.32 21.82 -19.72
N TYR A 365 -9.66 21.75 -18.55
CA TYR A 365 -9.83 20.65 -17.60
C TYR A 365 -11.31 20.36 -17.30
N PRO A 366 -12.20 21.34 -17.00
CA PRO A 366 -13.60 21.04 -16.69
C PRO A 366 -14.42 20.53 -17.89
N ARG A 367 -13.92 20.66 -19.13
CA ARG A 367 -14.57 20.19 -20.36
C ARG A 367 -14.07 18.82 -20.78
N GLU A 368 -12.77 18.58 -20.62
CA GLU A 368 -12.11 17.37 -21.13
C GLU A 368 -11.78 16.33 -20.07
N ALA A 369 -11.69 16.69 -18.78
CA ALA A 369 -11.48 15.75 -17.69
C ALA A 369 -12.79 15.03 -17.31
N GLY A 370 -12.99 13.85 -17.88
CA GLY A 370 -14.10 12.96 -17.60
C GLY A 370 -13.83 11.58 -18.21
N GLY A 371 -14.52 10.56 -17.69
CA GLY A 371 -14.48 9.20 -18.26
C GLY A 371 -13.30 8.34 -17.78
N LYS A 372 -12.74 7.58 -18.72
CA LYS A 372 -11.75 6.52 -18.48
C LYS A 372 -10.32 7.07 -18.46
N ILE A 373 -9.57 6.73 -17.42
CA ILE A 373 -8.16 7.13 -17.26
C ILE A 373 -7.23 5.92 -17.38
N ALA A 374 -6.33 5.95 -18.36
CA ALA A 374 -5.21 5.01 -18.44
C ALA A 374 -4.00 5.59 -17.68
N ILE A 375 -3.52 4.84 -16.69
CA ILE A 375 -2.32 5.20 -15.94
C ILE A 375 -1.14 4.45 -16.57
N LEU A 376 -0.37 5.18 -17.36
CA LEU A 376 0.71 4.62 -18.16
C LEU A 376 1.91 4.23 -17.28
N PRO A 377 2.83 3.38 -17.76
CA PRO A 377 4.11 3.12 -17.10
C PRO A 377 4.83 4.42 -16.72
N PHE A 378 5.32 4.52 -15.49
CA PHE A 378 6.10 5.68 -15.04
C PHE A 378 7.60 5.50 -15.37
N SER A 379 8.35 6.59 -15.44
CA SER A 379 9.82 6.55 -15.60
C SER A 379 10.57 6.96 -14.34
N ASP A 380 11.66 6.26 -14.02
CA ASP A 380 12.57 6.65 -12.95
C ASP A 380 13.62 7.64 -13.47
N GLN A 381 13.58 8.87 -12.95
CA GLN A 381 14.60 9.91 -13.11
C GLN A 381 15.40 10.13 -11.82
N ALA A 382 15.04 9.45 -10.72
CA ALA A 382 15.56 9.71 -9.38
C ALA A 382 16.74 8.81 -9.01
N THR A 383 16.64 7.50 -9.27
CA THR A 383 17.58 6.53 -8.69
C THR A 383 18.73 6.12 -9.62
N GLY A 384 18.54 6.27 -10.93
CA GLY A 384 19.43 5.68 -11.94
C GLY A 384 19.52 4.14 -11.85
N GLY A 385 18.55 3.50 -11.19
CA GLY A 385 18.54 2.07 -10.88
C GLY A 385 19.31 1.66 -9.61
N ASN A 386 19.74 2.59 -8.76
CA ASN A 386 20.45 2.29 -7.51
C ASN A 386 19.55 2.43 -6.27
N PHE A 387 19.97 1.88 -5.13
CA PHE A 387 19.35 2.20 -3.85
C PHE A 387 20.15 3.33 -3.19
N LEU A 388 19.57 4.52 -3.04
CA LEU A 388 20.27 5.71 -2.57
C LEU A 388 20.03 5.94 -1.07
N VAL A 389 21.10 6.09 -0.30
CA VAL A 389 21.05 6.60 1.08
C VAL A 389 22.09 7.72 1.22
N ASN A 390 21.68 8.90 1.68
CA ASN A 390 22.50 10.12 1.68
C ASN A 390 23.11 10.43 0.30
N ARG A 391 22.38 10.17 -0.79
CA ARG A 391 22.83 10.20 -2.20
C ARG A 391 23.92 9.18 -2.58
N ILE A 392 24.36 8.34 -1.64
CA ILE A 392 25.35 7.29 -1.90
C ILE A 392 24.61 6.04 -2.41
N PRO A 393 25.00 5.45 -3.56
CA PRO A 393 24.44 4.19 -4.03
C PRO A 393 24.93 3.03 -3.17
N LEU A 394 24.04 2.46 -2.36
CA LEU A 394 24.30 1.22 -1.64
C LEU A 394 24.09 0.02 -2.55
N PHE A 395 24.92 -1.00 -2.37
CA PHE A 395 24.88 -2.29 -3.09
C PHE A 395 25.02 -2.11 -4.62
N PRO A 396 26.25 -2.09 -5.18
CA PRO A 396 26.44 -1.92 -6.62
C PRO A 396 25.68 -2.99 -7.42
N LYS A 397 24.89 -2.55 -8.40
CA LYS A 397 23.99 -3.40 -9.20
C LYS A 397 24.50 -3.56 -10.64
N THR A 398 24.25 -4.72 -11.24
CA THR A 398 24.46 -4.95 -12.69
C THR A 398 23.47 -4.13 -13.52
N LYS A 399 23.71 -3.99 -14.83
CA LYS A 399 22.82 -3.23 -15.74
C LYS A 399 21.37 -3.71 -15.67
N SER A 400 21.14 -5.02 -15.77
CA SER A 400 19.80 -5.62 -15.68
C SER A 400 19.15 -5.42 -14.31
N GLN A 401 19.92 -5.52 -13.22
CA GLN A 401 19.42 -5.23 -11.87
C GLN A 401 19.02 -3.76 -11.71
N LYS A 402 19.76 -2.83 -12.33
CA LYS A 402 19.40 -1.40 -12.36
C LYS A 402 18.09 -1.19 -13.13
N GLU A 403 17.94 -1.77 -14.32
CA GLU A 403 16.72 -1.68 -15.13
C GLU A 403 15.49 -2.23 -14.38
N ASN A 404 15.61 -3.39 -13.74
CA ASN A 404 14.55 -3.95 -12.90
C ASN A 404 14.23 -3.07 -11.68
N TRP A 405 15.23 -2.42 -11.08
CA TRP A 405 15.01 -1.48 -9.98
C TRP A 405 14.27 -0.21 -10.44
N ARG A 406 14.65 0.37 -11.58
CA ARG A 406 13.95 1.53 -12.20
C ARG A 406 12.48 1.20 -12.46
N TRP A 407 12.20 0.01 -13.01
CA TRP A 407 10.84 -0.48 -13.19
C TRP A 407 10.11 -0.64 -11.85
N THR A 408 10.72 -1.29 -10.86
CA THR A 408 10.13 -1.55 -9.55
C THR A 408 9.71 -0.25 -8.84
N VAL A 409 10.61 0.73 -8.76
CA VAL A 409 10.37 2.04 -8.14
C VAL A 409 9.25 2.80 -8.86
N SER A 410 9.30 2.84 -10.19
CA SER A 410 8.30 3.54 -11.01
C SER A 410 6.92 2.90 -10.88
N ASN A 411 6.86 1.57 -10.94
CA ASN A 411 5.61 0.80 -10.90
C ASN A 411 4.99 0.78 -9.49
N ARG A 412 5.80 0.83 -8.42
CA ARG A 412 5.33 1.04 -7.04
C ARG A 412 4.51 2.34 -6.95
N LEU A 413 5.09 3.47 -7.38
CA LEU A 413 4.39 4.76 -7.37
C LEU A 413 3.19 4.81 -8.33
N ARG A 414 3.31 4.24 -9.53
CA ARG A 414 2.19 4.11 -10.49
C ARG A 414 0.97 3.42 -9.87
N ARG A 415 1.19 2.28 -9.21
CA ARG A 415 0.14 1.53 -8.50
C ARG A 415 -0.46 2.35 -7.36
N THR A 416 0.38 2.99 -6.54
CA THR A 416 -0.12 3.83 -5.44
C THR A 416 -0.95 5.01 -5.95
N ILE A 417 -0.55 5.67 -7.04
CA ILE A 417 -1.33 6.72 -7.70
C ILE A 417 -2.67 6.19 -8.23
N ALA A 418 -2.68 5.01 -8.86
CA ALA A 418 -3.92 4.34 -9.29
C ALA A 418 -4.90 4.10 -8.13
N SER A 419 -4.38 3.69 -6.97
CA SER A 419 -5.17 3.47 -5.75
C SER A 419 -5.98 4.71 -5.34
N TYR A 420 -5.35 5.88 -5.34
CA TYR A 420 -6.01 7.13 -4.94
C TYR A 420 -6.85 7.74 -6.05
N LEU A 421 -6.50 7.52 -7.33
CA LEU A 421 -7.33 7.95 -8.47
C LEU A 421 -8.61 7.13 -8.61
N ALA A 422 -8.57 5.84 -8.27
CA ALA A 422 -9.79 5.02 -8.23
C ALA A 422 -10.79 5.58 -7.20
N GLN A 423 -10.31 6.10 -6.06
CA GLN A 423 -11.13 6.77 -5.03
C GLN A 423 -11.69 8.15 -5.45
N LYS A 424 -11.55 8.54 -6.72
CA LYS A 424 -12.10 9.76 -7.33
C LYS A 424 -13.08 9.38 -8.45
N ASP A 425 -13.69 10.38 -9.06
CA ASP A 425 -14.78 10.20 -10.04
C ASP A 425 -14.33 9.63 -11.41
N PHE A 426 -13.08 9.16 -11.51
CA PHE A 426 -12.47 8.59 -12.71
C PHE A 426 -12.68 7.07 -12.80
N GLU A 427 -12.90 6.55 -14.01
CA GLU A 427 -12.86 5.12 -14.25
C GLU A 427 -11.42 4.68 -14.57
N VAL A 428 -10.69 4.19 -13.57
CA VAL A 428 -9.29 3.76 -13.72
C VAL A 428 -9.23 2.41 -14.44
N LEU A 429 -8.56 2.37 -15.60
CA LEU A 429 -8.33 1.14 -16.34
C LEU A 429 -7.35 0.21 -15.63
N ASN A 430 -7.51 -1.11 -15.81
CA ASN A 430 -6.67 -2.09 -15.13
C ASN A 430 -5.20 -1.99 -15.61
N LEU A 431 -4.28 -1.83 -14.67
CA LEU A 431 -2.85 -1.63 -14.97
C LEU A 431 -2.23 -2.81 -15.75
N GLY A 432 -2.73 -4.04 -15.52
CA GLY A 432 -2.29 -5.22 -16.25
C GLY A 432 -2.77 -5.24 -17.70
N GLU A 433 -4.02 -4.85 -17.97
CA GLU A 433 -4.54 -4.71 -19.34
C GLU A 433 -3.76 -3.64 -20.12
N ILE A 434 -3.48 -2.49 -19.49
CA ILE A 434 -2.60 -1.46 -20.07
C ILE A 434 -1.24 -2.06 -20.45
N ASP A 435 -0.57 -2.76 -19.51
CA ASP A 435 0.77 -3.29 -19.74
C ASP A 435 0.80 -4.39 -20.82
N THR A 436 -0.23 -5.24 -20.88
CA THR A 436 -0.36 -6.25 -21.95
C THR A 436 -0.58 -5.62 -23.32
N LEU A 437 -1.42 -4.58 -23.42
CA LEU A 437 -1.70 -3.93 -24.70
C LEU A 437 -0.50 -3.11 -25.21
N LEU A 438 0.17 -2.37 -24.32
CA LEU A 438 1.42 -1.67 -24.65
C LEU A 438 2.48 -2.66 -25.18
N LYS A 439 2.65 -3.80 -24.51
CA LYS A 439 3.58 -4.86 -24.94
C LYS A 439 3.16 -5.47 -26.28
N ALA A 440 1.87 -5.69 -26.53
CA ALA A 440 1.36 -6.21 -27.81
C ALA A 440 1.66 -5.27 -28.99
N HIS A 441 1.67 -3.96 -28.76
CA HIS A 441 2.11 -2.95 -29.74
C HIS A 441 3.64 -2.70 -29.76
N GLY A 442 4.43 -3.55 -29.10
CA GLY A 442 5.91 -3.46 -29.09
C GLY A 442 6.48 -2.36 -28.20
N LEU A 443 5.67 -1.70 -27.37
CA LEU A 443 6.10 -0.58 -26.52
C LEU A 443 6.75 -1.11 -25.25
N THR A 444 8.08 -1.07 -25.23
CA THR A 444 8.89 -1.59 -24.11
C THR A 444 9.60 -0.49 -23.34
N THR A 445 9.81 0.69 -23.94
CA THR A 445 10.46 1.84 -23.27
C THR A 445 9.56 3.07 -23.22
N MET A 446 9.86 3.97 -22.28
CA MET A 446 9.22 5.30 -22.22
C MET A 446 9.49 6.12 -23.49
N GLN A 447 10.60 5.90 -24.19
CA GLN A 447 10.88 6.59 -25.46
C GLN A 447 9.91 6.15 -26.56
N ASP A 448 9.57 4.86 -26.63
CA ASP A 448 8.59 4.33 -27.58
C ASP A 448 7.19 4.85 -27.26
N LEU A 449 6.84 4.90 -25.97
CA LEU A 449 5.56 5.43 -25.50
C LEU A 449 5.38 6.92 -25.83
N LEU A 450 6.44 7.73 -25.70
CA LEU A 450 6.41 9.18 -25.99
C LEU A 450 6.46 9.52 -27.49
N ARG A 451 6.87 8.58 -28.36
CA ARG A 451 6.80 8.74 -29.82
C ARG A 451 5.38 8.66 -30.37
N ILE A 452 4.47 8.00 -29.66
CA ILE A 452 3.09 7.80 -30.11
C ILE A 452 2.22 8.97 -29.67
N SER A 453 1.37 9.46 -30.57
CA SER A 453 0.47 10.55 -30.24
C SER A 453 -0.57 10.10 -29.18
N PRO A 454 -0.91 10.97 -28.21
CA PRO A 454 -1.95 10.68 -27.21
C PRO A 454 -3.28 10.19 -27.82
N LYS A 455 -3.61 10.65 -29.02
CA LYS A 455 -4.85 10.28 -29.74
C LYS A 455 -4.85 8.82 -30.21
N ILE A 456 -3.71 8.30 -30.66
CA ILE A 456 -3.57 6.89 -31.04
C ILE A 456 -3.59 6.02 -29.79
N LEU A 457 -2.82 6.42 -28.77
CA LEU A 457 -2.69 5.66 -27.53
C LEU A 457 -4.01 5.54 -26.76
N GLY A 458 -4.82 6.60 -26.71
CA GLY A 458 -6.15 6.57 -26.11
C GLY A 458 -7.15 5.73 -26.90
N LYS A 459 -7.05 5.68 -28.24
CA LYS A 459 -7.86 4.76 -29.06
C LYS A 459 -7.54 3.30 -28.77
N TRP A 460 -6.26 2.94 -28.67
CA TRP A 460 -5.86 1.57 -28.31
C TRP A 460 -6.37 1.19 -26.92
N LEU A 461 -6.11 2.03 -25.92
CA LEU A 461 -6.48 1.78 -24.53
C LEU A 461 -7.98 1.99 -24.23
N SER A 462 -8.77 2.47 -25.20
CA SER A 462 -10.16 2.92 -24.99
C SER A 462 -10.30 3.89 -23.80
N ALA A 463 -9.42 4.89 -23.74
CA ALA A 463 -9.28 5.84 -22.64
C ALA A 463 -9.46 7.28 -23.11
N ASP A 464 -10.19 8.09 -22.32
CA ASP A 464 -10.39 9.53 -22.53
C ASP A 464 -9.18 10.35 -22.04
N LEU A 465 -8.48 9.83 -21.04
CA LEU A 465 -7.40 10.48 -20.32
C LEU A 465 -6.18 9.56 -20.20
N LEU A 466 -5.00 10.13 -20.39
CA LEU A 466 -3.71 9.45 -20.28
C LEU A 466 -2.88 10.12 -19.18
N LEU A 467 -2.49 9.36 -18.16
CA LEU A 467 -1.63 9.86 -17.08
C LEU A 467 -0.21 9.35 -17.25
N TYR A 468 0.70 10.28 -17.57
CA TYR A 468 2.14 10.05 -17.57
C TYR A 468 2.73 10.42 -16.21
N GLY A 469 3.76 9.68 -15.77
CA GLY A 469 4.41 9.93 -14.49
C GLY A 469 5.93 9.74 -14.52
N GLU A 470 6.61 10.54 -13.72
CA GLU A 470 8.06 10.54 -13.54
C GLU A 470 8.36 10.49 -12.03
N VAL A 471 9.24 9.58 -11.60
CA VAL A 471 9.79 9.58 -10.24
C VAL A 471 10.96 10.54 -10.22
N THR A 472 10.85 11.62 -9.45
CA THR A 472 11.82 12.71 -9.40
C THR A 472 12.75 12.64 -8.20
N GLN A 473 12.31 12.01 -7.10
CA GLN A 473 13.12 11.73 -5.91
C GLN A 473 12.72 10.36 -5.33
N TYR A 474 13.70 9.58 -4.88
CA TYR A 474 13.49 8.28 -4.24
C TYR A 474 14.76 7.87 -3.48
N GLU A 475 15.00 8.51 -2.33
CA GLU A 475 16.23 8.37 -1.55
C GLU A 475 15.97 8.29 -0.04
N GLY A 476 16.83 7.57 0.66
CA GLY A 476 16.88 7.56 2.12
C GLY A 476 17.87 8.61 2.63
N PHE A 477 17.61 9.14 3.82
CA PHE A 477 18.56 9.94 4.58
C PHE A 477 18.76 9.33 5.95
N TYR A 478 20.02 9.16 6.35
CA TYR A 478 20.36 8.65 7.67
C TYR A 478 21.50 9.47 8.28
N SER A 479 21.20 10.18 9.35
CA SER A 479 22.15 10.58 10.38
C SER A 479 21.70 9.96 11.72
N VAL A 480 22.61 9.88 12.68
CA VAL A 480 22.40 9.13 13.93
C VAL A 480 21.07 9.49 14.63
N VAL A 481 20.78 10.79 14.77
CA VAL A 481 19.56 11.29 15.43
C VAL A 481 18.38 11.54 14.48
N TRP A 482 18.58 11.41 13.15
CA TRP A 482 17.55 11.74 12.16
C TRP A 482 17.58 10.79 10.95
N ALA A 483 16.46 10.10 10.73
CA ALA A 483 16.28 9.20 9.59
C ALA A 483 15.04 9.56 8.78
N ALA A 484 15.13 9.49 7.45
CA ALA A 484 14.03 9.84 6.56
C ALA A 484 14.00 9.02 5.26
N TRP A 485 12.81 8.90 4.67
CA TRP A 485 12.61 8.56 3.26
C TRP A 485 12.02 9.76 2.52
N ARG A 486 12.64 10.12 1.41
CA ARG A 486 12.16 11.19 0.52
C ARG A 486 11.74 10.60 -0.81
N VAL A 487 10.47 10.81 -1.15
CA VAL A 487 9.84 10.34 -2.38
C VAL A 487 9.23 11.54 -3.10
N GLY A 488 9.44 11.63 -4.42
CA GLY A 488 8.95 12.72 -5.25
C GLY A 488 8.53 12.23 -6.62
N ALA A 489 7.49 12.85 -7.16
CA ALA A 489 6.94 12.51 -8.47
C ALA A 489 6.40 13.75 -9.19
N ARG A 490 6.40 13.68 -10.52
CA ARG A 490 5.71 14.58 -11.43
C ARG A 490 4.71 13.78 -12.25
N LEU A 491 3.50 14.31 -12.40
CA LEU A 491 2.39 13.72 -13.13
C LEU A 491 1.88 14.70 -14.18
N ASN A 492 1.64 14.20 -15.39
CA ASN A 492 1.05 14.95 -16.50
C ASN A 492 -0.22 14.21 -16.96
N LEU A 493 -1.38 14.80 -16.74
CA LEU A 493 -2.66 14.35 -17.27
C LEU A 493 -2.86 14.94 -18.67
N VAL A 494 -3.05 14.09 -19.66
CA VAL A 494 -3.21 14.45 -21.07
C VAL A 494 -4.54 13.93 -21.58
N SER A 495 -5.27 14.76 -22.33
CA SER A 495 -6.48 14.33 -23.02
C SER A 495 -6.14 13.44 -24.22
N ALA A 496 -6.77 12.26 -24.31
CA ALA A 496 -6.68 11.43 -25.50
C ALA A 496 -7.41 12.04 -26.70
N ARG A 497 -8.36 12.96 -26.49
CA ARG A 497 -9.20 13.54 -27.55
C ARG A 497 -8.45 14.67 -28.27
N SER A 498 -7.95 15.64 -27.52
CA SER A 498 -7.23 16.80 -28.05
C SER A 498 -5.72 16.57 -28.17
N GLY A 499 -5.13 15.76 -27.28
CA GLY A 499 -3.68 15.70 -27.05
C GLY A 499 -3.17 16.78 -26.08
N THR A 500 -4.06 17.64 -25.57
CA THR A 500 -3.71 18.75 -24.68
C THR A 500 -3.41 18.24 -23.27
N ARG A 501 -2.38 18.81 -22.62
CA ARG A 501 -2.06 18.53 -21.21
C ARG A 501 -3.03 19.29 -20.31
N LEU A 502 -3.99 18.59 -19.72
CA LEU A 502 -5.05 19.17 -18.90
C LEU A 502 -4.58 19.55 -17.48
N LEU A 503 -3.63 18.81 -16.92
CA LEU A 503 -3.12 19.04 -15.57
C LEU A 503 -1.66 18.60 -15.48
N THR A 504 -0.84 19.44 -14.85
CA THR A 504 0.51 19.10 -14.38
C THR A 504 0.52 19.20 -12.87
N THR A 505 1.02 18.19 -12.17
CA THR A 505 1.31 18.32 -10.74
C THR A 505 2.64 17.67 -10.40
N SER A 506 3.40 18.30 -9.51
CA SER A 506 4.66 17.75 -9.01
C SER A 506 4.76 17.96 -7.51
N GLY A 507 5.33 17.00 -6.82
CA GLY A 507 5.45 17.09 -5.37
C GLY A 507 6.48 16.13 -4.83
N THR A 508 6.83 16.40 -3.58
CA THR A 508 7.84 15.70 -2.79
C THR A 508 7.26 15.51 -1.40
N ARG A 509 7.53 14.37 -0.78
CA ARG A 509 7.16 14.04 0.59
C ARG A 509 8.36 13.44 1.29
N THR A 510 8.60 13.91 2.51
CA THR A 510 9.60 13.31 3.41
C THR A 510 8.85 12.66 4.57
N SER A 511 9.00 11.34 4.74
CA SER A 511 8.61 10.63 5.97
C SER A 511 9.86 10.50 6.83
N ASN A 512 9.88 11.11 8.01
CA ASN A 512 11.06 11.12 8.86
C ASN A 512 10.76 10.80 10.32
N ARG A 513 11.85 10.57 11.07
CA ARG A 513 11.88 10.60 12.52
C ARG A 513 13.12 11.36 12.96
N PHE A 514 12.91 12.31 13.87
CA PHE A 514 13.96 12.85 14.72
C PHE A 514 13.79 12.23 16.11
N ILE A 515 14.89 11.82 16.73
CA ILE A 515 14.91 11.43 18.13
C ILE A 515 15.88 12.42 18.81
N PRO A 516 15.40 13.33 19.67
CA PRO A 516 16.29 14.21 20.41
C PRO A 516 17.20 13.38 21.31
N ALA A 517 18.48 13.72 21.33
CA ALA A 517 19.49 13.04 22.13
C ALA A 517 20.45 14.09 22.68
N ILE A 518 20.64 14.09 24.00
CA ILE A 518 21.45 15.10 24.71
C ILE A 518 22.68 14.50 25.40
N THR A 519 22.67 13.20 25.74
CA THR A 519 23.86 12.48 26.21
C THR A 519 24.47 11.58 25.12
N PRO A 520 25.76 11.19 25.20
CA PRO A 520 26.37 10.25 24.26
C PRO A 520 25.66 8.88 24.21
N VAL A 521 25.05 8.45 25.31
CA VAL A 521 24.27 7.19 25.38
C VAL A 521 22.96 7.35 24.61
N ASP A 522 22.26 8.47 24.76
CA ASP A 522 21.06 8.76 23.99
C ASP A 522 21.37 8.84 22.49
N VAL A 523 22.53 9.40 22.10
CA VAL A 523 22.95 9.47 20.70
C VAL A 523 23.14 8.05 20.13
N ALA A 524 23.76 7.13 20.89
CA ALA A 524 23.89 5.73 20.47
C ALA A 524 22.54 5.01 20.35
N ILE A 525 21.64 5.19 21.33
CA ILE A 525 20.29 4.61 21.32
C ILE A 525 19.44 5.20 20.19
N ALA A 526 19.51 6.51 19.96
CA ALA A 526 18.87 7.20 18.86
C ALA A 526 19.35 6.66 17.51
N GLY A 527 20.66 6.49 17.32
CA GLY A 527 21.25 5.86 16.13
C GLY A 527 20.64 4.49 15.81
N ILE A 528 20.67 3.59 16.78
CA ILE A 528 20.10 2.24 16.60
C ILE A 528 18.59 2.32 16.36
N THR A 529 17.88 3.20 17.05
CA THR A 529 16.41 3.30 16.97
C THR A 529 15.94 3.97 15.67
N THR A 530 16.55 5.06 15.21
CA THR A 530 16.23 5.71 13.94
C THR A 530 16.52 4.77 12.77
N MET A 531 17.68 4.10 12.78
CA MET A 531 18.04 3.09 11.79
C MET A 531 17.00 1.96 11.75
N THR A 532 16.78 1.27 12.87
CA THR A 532 15.91 0.07 12.92
C THR A 532 14.42 0.36 12.74
N THR A 533 13.94 1.58 13.01
CA THR A 533 12.52 1.93 12.88
C THR A 533 12.16 2.63 11.56
N MET A 534 13.07 3.42 10.98
CA MET A 534 12.81 4.21 9.75
C MET A 534 13.47 3.65 8.49
N MET A 535 14.63 3.01 8.54
CA MET A 535 15.30 2.44 7.34
C MET A 535 14.67 1.12 6.84
N ARG A 536 13.34 1.00 6.96
CA ARG A 536 12.55 -0.18 6.58
C ARG A 536 11.61 0.15 5.44
N ASP A 537 11.40 -0.81 4.52
CA ASP A 537 10.60 -0.64 3.30
C ASP A 537 9.15 -0.17 3.58
N TYR A 538 8.55 -0.51 4.73
CA TYR A 538 7.22 -0.02 5.09
C TYR A 538 7.15 1.51 5.30
N LYS A 539 8.26 2.17 5.70
CA LYS A 539 8.32 3.63 5.85
C LYS A 539 8.56 4.35 4.53
N LEU A 540 9.35 3.74 3.65
CA LEU A 540 9.44 4.14 2.25
C LEU A 540 8.05 4.02 1.58
N ARG A 541 7.35 2.92 1.80
CA ARG A 541 5.98 2.71 1.29
C ARG A 541 4.98 3.74 1.83
N GLN A 542 5.06 4.07 3.12
CA GLN A 542 4.24 5.13 3.73
C GLN A 542 4.52 6.51 3.08
N ALA A 543 5.77 6.82 2.72
CA ALA A 543 6.11 8.02 1.96
C ALA A 543 5.56 8.01 0.52
N GLU A 544 5.59 6.87 -0.18
CA GLU A 544 4.92 6.70 -1.48
C GLU A 544 3.40 6.96 -1.38
N GLU A 545 2.76 6.45 -0.33
CA GLU A 545 1.33 6.57 -0.08
C GLU A 545 0.92 8.00 0.26
N GLU A 546 1.66 8.69 1.14
CA GLU A 546 1.43 10.10 1.44
C GLU A 546 1.62 11.01 0.22
N LEU A 547 2.66 10.77 -0.59
CA LEU A 547 2.90 11.52 -1.82
C LEU A 547 1.74 11.33 -2.80
N SER A 548 1.36 10.08 -3.04
CA SER A 548 0.31 9.74 -3.99
C SER A 548 -1.03 10.32 -3.55
N ARG A 549 -1.35 10.24 -2.26
CA ARG A 549 -2.54 10.87 -1.67
C ARG A 549 -2.53 12.38 -1.87
N GLU A 550 -1.44 13.08 -1.52
CA GLU A 550 -1.39 14.54 -1.64
C GLU A 550 -1.40 15.05 -3.09
N LEU A 551 -0.83 14.32 -4.04
CA LEU A 551 -0.93 14.65 -5.47
C LEU A 551 -2.36 14.49 -5.96
N VAL A 552 -3.00 13.35 -5.69
CA VAL A 552 -4.36 13.06 -6.18
C VAL A 552 -5.45 13.87 -5.47
N LEU A 553 -5.28 14.22 -4.19
CA LEU A 553 -6.19 15.12 -3.47
C LEU A 553 -6.28 16.53 -4.08
N ARG A 554 -5.32 16.92 -4.92
CA ARG A 554 -5.30 18.22 -5.61
C ARG A 554 -5.95 18.20 -6.99
N PHE A 555 -6.26 17.03 -7.55
CA PHE A 555 -6.99 16.95 -8.81
C PHE A 555 -8.35 17.66 -8.62
N PRO A 556 -8.71 18.65 -9.46
CA PRO A 556 -10.01 19.30 -9.36
C PRO A 556 -11.14 18.29 -9.49
N ALA A 557 -12.20 18.50 -8.72
CA ALA A 557 -13.42 17.70 -8.83
C ALA A 557 -13.99 17.83 -10.24
N LEU A 558 -14.46 16.72 -10.81
CA LEU A 558 -15.05 16.73 -12.13
C LEU A 558 -16.44 17.37 -12.05
N LYS A 559 -16.74 18.34 -12.92
CA LYS A 559 -18.11 18.80 -13.05
C LYS A 559 -18.88 17.73 -13.84
N HIS A 560 -19.77 17.01 -13.17
CA HIS A 560 -20.75 16.18 -13.87
C HIS A 560 -21.67 17.11 -14.66
N SER A 561 -21.44 17.20 -15.98
CA SER A 561 -22.45 17.71 -16.89
C SER A 561 -23.52 16.62 -17.01
N PRO A 562 -24.79 16.87 -16.66
CA PRO A 562 -25.83 15.84 -16.71
C PRO A 562 -26.29 15.62 -18.15
N GLN A 563 -25.51 14.91 -18.97
CA GLN A 563 -25.95 14.39 -20.27
C GLN A 563 -25.06 13.27 -20.82
N ASN A 564 -25.65 12.45 -21.68
CA ASN A 564 -25.11 11.28 -22.38
C ASN A 564 -24.84 10.04 -21.52
N SER A 565 -25.86 9.62 -20.78
CA SER A 565 -26.27 8.21 -20.81
C SER A 565 -26.89 7.88 -22.18
N GLU A 566 -26.08 7.94 -23.25
CA GLU A 566 -26.45 7.27 -24.50
C GLU A 566 -26.29 5.77 -24.31
N ASN A 567 -27.30 5.01 -24.78
CA ASN A 567 -27.35 3.57 -24.57
C ASN A 567 -26.14 2.89 -25.21
N HIS A 568 -25.28 2.30 -24.39
CA HIS A 568 -24.57 1.09 -24.80
C HIS A 568 -25.33 -0.10 -24.24
N ASP A 569 -25.89 -0.88 -25.15
CA ASP A 569 -26.88 -1.91 -24.85
C ASP A 569 -26.33 -2.97 -23.88
N LEU A 570 -26.86 -2.97 -22.66
CA LEU A 570 -27.03 -4.21 -21.92
C LEU A 570 -28.10 -5.02 -22.68
N PRO A 571 -27.86 -6.28 -23.03
CA PRO A 571 -28.85 -7.08 -23.73
C PRO A 571 -30.09 -7.26 -22.85
N SER A 572 -31.17 -6.56 -23.22
CA SER A 572 -32.46 -6.62 -22.56
C SER A 572 -33.15 -7.93 -22.93
N SER A 573 -32.95 -8.96 -22.09
CA SER A 573 -33.85 -10.10 -22.08
C SER A 573 -35.24 -9.64 -21.60
N PRO A 574 -36.34 -9.97 -22.29
CA PRO A 574 -37.67 -9.53 -21.89
C PRO A 574 -38.08 -10.21 -20.58
N MET A 575 -38.16 -9.45 -19.49
CA MET A 575 -38.77 -9.91 -18.25
C MET A 575 -40.28 -9.74 -18.32
N ASP A 576 -41.01 -10.85 -18.26
CA ASP A 576 -42.41 -10.83 -17.89
C ASP A 576 -42.59 -10.20 -16.50
N ARG A 577 -43.54 -9.27 -16.41
CA ARG A 577 -43.90 -8.64 -15.13
C ARG A 577 -44.68 -9.63 -14.26
N VAL A 578 -43.98 -10.41 -13.44
CA VAL A 578 -44.63 -11.18 -12.37
C VAL A 578 -44.90 -10.27 -11.17
N SER A 579 -46.09 -9.67 -11.14
CA SER A 579 -46.61 -8.94 -9.99
C SER A 579 -47.09 -9.91 -8.90
N PHE A 580 -46.28 -10.16 -7.88
CA PHE A 580 -46.71 -10.88 -6.68
C PHE A 580 -47.24 -9.92 -5.61
N LEU A 581 -48.54 -9.60 -5.73
CA LEU A 581 -49.29 -8.88 -4.69
C LEU A 581 -50.69 -9.48 -4.53
N GLU A 582 -50.77 -10.80 -4.39
CA GLU A 582 -51.94 -11.49 -3.84
C GLU A 582 -51.59 -12.94 -3.47
N TRP A 583 -51.56 -13.27 -2.18
CA TRP A 583 -52.20 -14.52 -1.78
C TRP A 583 -52.89 -14.40 -0.43
N SER A 584 -54.10 -14.95 -0.40
CA SER A 584 -55.10 -14.67 0.63
C SER A 584 -55.05 -15.65 1.79
N SER A 585 -55.31 -15.10 2.97
CA SER A 585 -55.98 -15.75 4.09
C SER A 585 -56.72 -17.07 3.75
N LYS A 586 -56.18 -18.21 4.22
CA LYS A 586 -56.93 -19.34 4.83
C LYS A 586 -56.03 -20.53 5.23
N LYS A 587 -55.55 -20.53 6.48
CA LYS A 587 -55.56 -21.71 7.40
C LYS A 587 -55.01 -21.33 8.78
N GLN A 588 -55.92 -20.98 9.68
CA GLN A 588 -55.69 -21.06 11.14
C GLN A 588 -56.11 -22.45 11.67
N ARG A 589 -55.73 -22.74 12.93
CA ARG A 589 -55.81 -24.03 13.66
C ARG A 589 -54.66 -24.99 13.30
N ALA A 590 -53.89 -25.54 14.24
CA ALA A 590 -53.77 -25.33 15.70
C ALA A 590 -52.29 -25.60 16.10
N PHE A 591 -51.73 -25.06 17.19
CA PHE A 591 -51.91 -25.60 18.54
C PHE A 591 -51.56 -24.60 19.66
N CYS A 592 -52.13 -24.87 20.83
CA CYS A 592 -52.10 -24.15 22.13
C CYS A 592 -50.77 -23.46 22.52
N PHE A 593 -50.80 -22.23 23.05
CA PHE A 593 -51.20 -21.85 24.43
C PHE A 593 -50.42 -22.60 25.53
N PHE A 594 -49.55 -21.87 26.24
CA PHE A 594 -49.58 -21.77 27.71
C PHE A 594 -48.90 -20.47 28.17
N LYS A 595 -49.60 -19.67 28.97
CA LYS A 595 -49.07 -18.53 29.75
C LYS A 595 -49.92 -18.41 31.01
N ASN A 596 -49.33 -17.87 32.08
CA ASN A 596 -49.80 -17.76 33.46
C ASN A 596 -49.45 -19.05 34.26
N GLU A 597 -49.11 -18.97 35.55
CA GLU A 597 -49.56 -17.97 36.53
C GLU A 597 -48.47 -17.23 37.33
N LYS A 598 -48.91 -16.13 37.98
CA LYS A 598 -48.22 -15.43 39.08
C LYS A 598 -48.41 -16.21 40.38
N VAL A 599 -47.51 -16.06 41.35
CA VAL A 599 -47.88 -15.98 42.77
C VAL A 599 -46.99 -14.93 43.47
N ILE A 600 -47.67 -13.95 44.09
CA ILE A 600 -47.24 -12.98 45.14
C ILE A 600 -45.93 -12.23 44.88
#